data_AF-A0A6B2KU39-F1
#
_entry.id   AF-A0A6B2KU39-F1
#
_cell.length_a   1.000
_cell.length_b   1.000
_cell.length_c   1.000
_cell.angle_alpha   90.00
_cell.angle_beta   90.00
_cell.angle_gamma   90.00
#
_symmetry.space_group_name_H-M   'P 1'
#
loop_
_entity.id
_entity.type
_entity.pdbx_description
1 polymer ?
#
loop_
_entity_poly.entity_id
_entity_poly.type
_entity_poly.pdbx_seq_one_letter_code
_entity_poly.pdbx_strand_id
1 'polypeptide(L)' 'MTNEQFDLLAEAFSLPNSPTREAVRLVQVDGLTVYAAAKSCGLIQSTVSRANHKFARALQLVLDARLVA' A
#
# COMPACT_ATOMS: atom_id res chain seq x y z
N MET A 1 -8.61 -3.23 -5.51
CA MET A 1 -7.66 -2.48 -6.36
C MET A 1 -6.91 -3.49 -7.23
N THR A 2 -6.62 -3.18 -8.49
CA THR A 2 -5.80 -4.05 -9.37
C THR A 2 -4.31 -3.79 -9.16
N ASN A 3 -3.43 -4.70 -9.63
CA ASN A 3 -1.98 -4.47 -9.60
C ASN A 3 -1.59 -3.18 -10.36
N GLU A 4 -2.18 -2.96 -11.54
CA GLU A 4 -1.93 -1.74 -12.33
C GLU A 4 -2.33 -0.46 -11.58
N GLN A 5 -3.50 -0.45 -10.94
CA GLN A 5 -3.93 0.68 -10.11
C GLN A 5 -2.98 0.92 -8.94
N PHE A 6 -2.51 -0.14 -8.30
CA PHE A 6 -1.55 -0.04 -7.20
C PHE A 6 -0.21 0.51 -7.69
N ASP A 7 0.30 0.04 -8.82
CA ASP A 7 1.58 0.46 -9.38
C ASP A 7 1.56 1.93 -9.78
N LEU A 8 0.50 2.39 -10.45
CA LEU A 8 0.32 3.80 -10.78
C LEU A 8 0.26 4.69 -9.52
N LEU A 9 -0.43 4.25 -8.46
CA LEU A 9 -0.46 4.98 -7.19
C LEU A 9 0.91 4.95 -6.50
N ALA A 10 1.61 3.82 -6.55
CA ALA A 10 2.95 3.69 -5.98
C ALA A 10 3.95 4.63 -6.67
N GLU A 11 3.89 4.73 -8.00
CA GLU A 11 4.68 5.68 -8.78
C GLU A 11 4.32 7.12 -8.45
N ALA A 12 3.03 7.46 -8.42
CA ALA A 12 2.56 8.80 -8.07
C ALA A 12 3.02 9.25 -6.67
N PHE A 13 3.14 8.31 -5.73
CA PHE A 13 3.64 8.57 -4.37
C PHE A 13 5.15 8.39 -4.22
N SER A 14 5.88 8.12 -5.31
CA SER A 14 7.32 7.84 -5.30
C SER A 14 7.70 6.75 -4.30
N LEU A 15 6.86 5.71 -4.17
CA LEU A 15 7.12 4.57 -3.31
C LEU A 15 8.22 3.70 -3.94
N PRO A 16 9.39 3.54 -3.31
CA PRO A 16 10.48 2.77 -3.89
C PRO A 16 10.09 1.30 -4.00
N ASN A 17 10.57 0.66 -5.07
CA ASN A 17 10.48 -0.78 -5.20
C ASN A 17 11.26 -1.44 -4.05
N SER A 18 10.54 -2.01 -3.10
CA SER A 18 11.09 -2.46 -1.83
C SER A 18 10.21 -3.58 -1.25
N PRO A 19 10.73 -4.43 -0.35
CA PRO A 19 9.92 -5.42 0.34
C PRO A 19 8.73 -4.79 1.09
N THR A 20 8.87 -3.54 1.55
CA THR A 20 7.76 -2.83 2.20
C THR A 20 6.65 -2.44 1.21
N ARG A 21 7.01 -2.01 -0.01
CA ARG A 21 6.01 -1.77 -1.08
C ARG A 21 5.28 -3.06 -1.43
N GLU A 22 6.02 -4.17 -1.59
CA GLU A 22 5.40 -5.47 -1.89
C GLU A 22 4.47 -5.93 -0.76
N ALA A 23 4.86 -5.75 0.51
CA ALA A 23 3.98 -6.05 1.63
C ALA A 23 2.69 -5.21 1.62
N VAL A 24 2.76 -3.94 1.22
CA VAL A 24 1.55 -3.11 1.06
C VAL A 24 0.71 -3.56 -0.14
N ARG A 25 1.33 -3.97 -1.26
CA ARG A 25 0.63 -4.55 -2.42
C ARG A 25 -0.16 -5.80 -2.03
N LEU A 26 0.48 -6.73 -1.31
CA LEU A 26 -0.14 -7.94 -0.77
C LEU A 26 -1.38 -7.64 0.10
N VAL A 27 -1.34 -6.58 0.90
CA VAL A 27 -2.49 -6.16 1.72
C VAL A 27 -3.60 -5.56 0.85
N GLN A 28 -3.24 -4.65 -0.06
CA GLN A 28 -4.21 -3.80 -0.76
C GLN A 28 -4.80 -4.42 -2.03
N VAL A 29 -4.05 -5.31 -2.68
CA VAL A 29 -4.44 -6.02 -3.90
C VAL A 29 -4.91 -7.44 -3.56
N ASP A 30 -4.09 -8.17 -2.80
CA ASP A 30 -4.35 -9.60 -2.53
C ASP A 30 -5.16 -9.85 -1.24
N GLY A 31 -5.51 -8.78 -0.50
CA GLY A 31 -6.37 -8.86 0.68
C GLY A 31 -5.74 -9.53 1.90
N LEU A 32 -4.41 -9.68 1.92
CA LEU A 32 -3.71 -10.28 3.05
C LEU A 32 -3.80 -9.41 4.30
N THR A 33 -3.77 -10.05 5.47
CA THR A 33 -3.56 -9.31 6.72
C THR A 33 -2.15 -8.73 6.77
N VAL A 34 -1.97 -7.63 7.51
CA VAL A 34 -0.65 -7.02 7.73
C VAL A 34 0.37 -8.02 8.27
N TYR A 35 -0.05 -8.94 9.15
CA TYR A 35 0.81 -9.99 9.68
C TYR A 35 1.26 -10.97 8.58
N ALA A 36 0.33 -11.46 7.76
CA ALA A 36 0.66 -12.40 6.69
C ALA A 36 1.57 -11.76 5.63
N ALA A 37 1.28 -10.52 5.22
CA ALA A 37 2.11 -9.78 4.28
C ALA A 37 3.52 -9.52 4.84
N ALA A 38 3.63 -9.15 6.12
CA ALA A 38 4.93 -8.97 6.78
C ALA A 38 5.74 -10.26 6.77
N LYS A 39 5.12 -11.40 7.09
CA LYS A 39 5.76 -12.71 7.05
C LYS A 39 6.27 -13.05 5.64
N SER A 40 5.44 -12.86 4.61
CA SER A 40 5.80 -13.15 3.21
C SER A 40 6.98 -12.31 2.70
N CYS A 41 7.15 -11.09 3.22
CA CYS A 41 8.22 -10.18 2.82
C CYS A 41 9.42 -10.15 3.78
N GLY A 42 9.45 -10.99 4.83
CA GLY A 42 10.53 -10.99 5.82
C GLY A 42 10.60 -9.69 6.64
N LEU A 43 9.48 -9.04 6.89
CA LEU A 43 9.38 -7.75 7.57
C LEU A 43 8.77 -7.86 8.96
N ILE A 44 9.02 -6.85 9.77
CA ILE A 44 8.34 -6.65 11.04
C ILE A 44 6.92 -6.11 10.77
N GLN A 45 5.92 -6.69 11.43
CA GLN A 45 4.50 -6.32 11.28
C GLN A 45 4.25 -4.81 11.48
N SER A 46 4.92 -4.17 12.44
CA SER A 46 4.77 -2.74 12.71
C SER A 46 5.29 -1.85 11.57
N THR A 47 6.28 -2.31 10.81
CA THR A 47 6.76 -1.62 9.60
C THR A 47 5.70 -1.66 8.51
N VAL A 48 5.10 -2.84 8.26
CA VAL A 48 4.04 -3.00 7.27
C VAL A 48 2.78 -2.24 7.68
N SER A 49 2.41 -2.27 8.96
CA SER A 49 1.26 -1.53 9.49
C SER A 49 1.39 -0.02 9.24
N ARG A 50 2.55 0.57 9.55
CA ARG A 50 2.82 1.99 9.32
C ARG A 50 2.80 2.35 7.84
N ALA A 51 3.44 1.54 7.00
CA ALA A 51 3.46 1.76 5.55
C ALA A 51 2.04 1.66 4.94
N ASN A 52 1.28 0.64 5.34
CA ASN A 52 -0.09 0.43 4.90
C ASN A 52 -1.01 1.58 5.33
N HIS A 53 -0.86 2.07 6.57
CA HIS A 53 -1.63 3.21 7.06
C HIS A 53 -1.31 4.49 6.28
N LYS A 54 -0.03 4.76 6.00
CA LYS A 54 0.39 5.90 5.17
C LYS A 54 -0.19 5.82 3.76
N PHE A 55 -0.14 4.63 3.14
CA PHE A 55 -0.73 4.39 1.81
C PHE A 55 -2.24 4.61 1.81
N ALA A 56 -2.96 4.03 2.77
CA ALA A 56 -4.41 4.19 2.90
C ALA A 56 -4.82 5.67 3.05
N ARG A 57 -4.08 6.44 3.85
CA ARG A 57 -4.32 7.88 4.01
C ARG A 57 -4.07 8.64 2.70
N ALA A 58 -3.00 8.32 1.96
CA ALA A 58 -2.73 8.95 0.67
C ALA A 58 -3.82 8.63 -0.37
N LEU A 59 -4.27 7.38 -0.41
CA LEU A 59 -5.38 6.95 -1.26
C LEU A 59 -6.67 7.71 -0.91
N GLN A 60 -6.99 7.86 0.37
CA GLN A 60 -8.17 8.61 0.80
C GLN A 60 -8.13 10.06 0.31
N LEU A 61 -6.97 10.73 0.42
CA LEU A 61 -6.82 12.11 -0.08
C LEU A 61 -7.07 12.22 -1.59
N VAL A 62 -6.63 11.23 -2.38
CA VAL A 62 -6.89 11.20 -3.82
C VAL A 62 -8.38 10.99 -4.12
N LEU A 63 -9.06 10.14 -3.35
CA LEU A 63 -10.50 9.90 -3.50
C LEU A 63 -11.31 11.14 -3.11
N ASP A 64 -10.94 11.81 -2.02
CA ASP A 64 -11.61 13.03 -1.56
C ASP A 64 -11.42 14.17 -2.56
N ALA A 65 -10.22 14.33 -3.12
CA ALA A 65 -9.96 15.34 -4.15
C ALA A 65 -10.81 15.14 -5.42
N ARG A 66 -11.11 13.88 -5.78
CA ARG A 66 -12.00 13.56 -6.90
C ARG A 66 -13.48 13.87 -6.64
N LEU A 67 -13.90 13.94 -5.39
CA LEU A 67 -15.29 14.28 -5.03
C LEU A 67 -15.56 15.79 -5.03
N VAL A 68 -14.50 16.61 -5.08
CA VAL A 68 -14.58 18.08 -5.07
C VAL A 68 -14.38 18.70 -6.46
N ALA A 69 -13.91 17.91 -7.44
CA ALA A 69 -13.65 18.34 -8.82
C ALA A 69 -14.82 17.96 -9.76
#